data_AF-A0A917PY05-F1
#
_entry.id   AF-A0A917PY05-F1
#
_cell.length_a   1.000
_cell.length_b   1.000
_cell.length_c   1.000
_cell.angle_alpha   90.00
_cell.angle_beta   90.00
_cell.angle_gamma   90.00
#
_symmetry.space_group_name_H-M   'P 1'
#
loop_
_entity.id
_entity.type
_entity.pdbx_description
1 polymer ?
#
loop_
_entity_poly.entity_id
_entity_poly.type
_entity_poly.pdbx_seq_one_letter_code
_entity_poly.pdbx_strand_id
1 'polypeptide(L)'
;MKKTIGFAAKLSFVIVLLLLLFSFAMFQGGFVSWFLFFATLPIFLYHAGLLFYPIKNWHIVRHLSHYVTRAGDRVEVKLHMKRSIPYPLYYCICEEVLPDSLQKVDDFSERHRCLRPSDKLNIPRTIKKIVFPGFRRDIELSYVIDQIPRGEHRLKKVRIRTGDVFGIVTKEHVFDLDDRIVAMPNERPIRMTQSINSYDQGSAASESIHLKNTNIATGIREYMPGDKFSWIDWKQTAKKNTVITKEFEREKNTRTLLVLNACHYQGLNALAFETSVELTMSMLETVQKQTSQAGFLTIGEHTAYIPLHHDPGKKDWIRRHLTRIQPGGVKSFSVKLREEMMQTTSGTNTILVTTYLDHEFPDVIKQVRQRTKNLVVVLIQASALISGEEQNMIRRLRSEGVVMNVVSEDALAKKMIEVTIA
;
A
#
# COMPACT_ATOMS: atom_id res chain seq x y z
N MET A 1 -0.21 -1.35 -42.17
CA MET A 1 -0.92 -1.95 -43.31
C MET A 1 -2.40 -2.25 -43.02
N LYS A 2 -2.78 -3.00 -41.96
CA LYS A 2 -4.22 -3.30 -41.68
C LYS A 2 -5.12 -2.06 -41.48
N LYS A 3 -4.65 -1.02 -40.75
CA LYS A 3 -5.43 0.21 -40.50
C LYS A 3 -5.65 1.06 -41.76
N THR A 4 -4.67 1.12 -42.67
CA THR A 4 -4.76 1.87 -43.93
C THR A 4 -5.64 1.16 -44.96
N ILE A 5 -5.58 -0.17 -45.02
CA ILE A 5 -6.48 -1.00 -45.84
C ILE A 5 -7.93 -0.86 -45.36
N GLY A 6 -8.18 -0.93 -44.05
CA GLY A 6 -9.52 -0.74 -43.49
C GLY A 6 -10.09 0.67 -43.71
N PHE A 7 -9.23 1.69 -43.72
CA PHE A 7 -9.61 3.06 -44.06
C PHE A 7 -10.01 3.18 -45.54
N ALA A 8 -9.18 2.66 -46.45
CA ALA A 8 -9.43 2.70 -47.89
C ALA A 8 -10.69 1.91 -48.27
N ALA A 9 -10.93 0.74 -47.66
CA ALA A 9 -12.13 -0.04 -47.87
C ALA A 9 -13.40 0.71 -47.43
N LYS A 10 -13.39 1.33 -46.24
CA LYS A 10 -14.53 2.13 -45.74
C LYS A 10 -14.80 3.36 -46.61
N LEU A 11 -13.74 4.05 -47.04
CA LEU A 11 -13.86 5.19 -47.94
C LEU A 11 -14.41 4.76 -49.31
N SER A 12 -13.90 3.66 -49.88
CA SER A 12 -14.40 3.11 -51.14
C SER A 12 -15.87 2.69 -51.03
N PHE A 13 -16.27 2.07 -49.92
CA PHE A 13 -17.67 1.69 -49.69
C PHE A 13 -18.60 2.91 -49.70
N VAL A 14 -18.22 3.98 -48.98
CA VAL A 14 -18.98 5.24 -48.95
C VAL A 14 -19.06 5.87 -50.34
N ILE A 15 -17.96 5.92 -51.09
CA ILE A 15 -17.93 6.50 -52.44
C ILE A 15 -18.76 5.68 -53.43
N VAL A 16 -18.61 4.35 -53.44
CA VAL A 16 -19.34 3.45 -54.35
C VAL A 16 -20.84 3.55 -54.09
N LEU A 17 -21.27 3.54 -52.83
CA LEU A 17 -22.69 3.65 -52.49
C LEU A 17 -23.26 5.02 -52.91
N LEU A 18 -22.50 6.09 -52.74
CA LEU A 18 -22.89 7.43 -53.21
C LEU A 18 -23.00 7.49 -54.74
N LEU A 19 -22.04 6.91 -55.47
CA LEU A 19 -22.06 6.84 -56.94
C LEU A 19 -23.22 6.00 -57.46
N LEU A 20 -23.55 4.90 -56.78
CA LEU A 20 -24.69 4.05 -57.13
C LEU A 20 -26.01 4.80 -56.95
N LEU A 21 -26.20 5.49 -55.82
CA LEU A 21 -27.38 6.31 -55.58
C LEU A 21 -27.48 7.50 -56.55
N PHE A 22 -26.35 8.12 -56.88
CA PHE A 22 -26.29 9.18 -57.90
C PHE A 22 -26.69 8.64 -59.29
N SER A 23 -26.12 7.51 -59.69
CA SER A 23 -26.44 6.82 -60.94
C SER A 23 -27.94 6.48 -60.99
N PHE A 24 -28.49 5.92 -59.92
CA PHE A 24 -29.92 5.62 -59.80
C PHE A 24 -30.80 6.87 -59.98
N ALA A 25 -30.45 7.99 -59.32
CA ALA A 25 -31.16 9.26 -59.47
C ALA A 25 -31.09 9.82 -60.89
N MET A 26 -29.93 9.69 -61.56
CA MET A 26 -29.72 10.13 -62.94
C MET A 26 -30.49 9.29 -63.97
N PHE A 27 -30.49 7.96 -63.83
CA PHE A 27 -31.12 7.06 -64.82
C PHE A 27 -32.64 6.96 -64.68
N GLN A 28 -33.17 6.88 -63.46
CA GLN A 28 -34.63 6.82 -63.26
C GLN A 28 -35.27 8.20 -63.42
N GLY A 29 -34.58 9.25 -62.98
CA GLY A 29 -35.14 10.61 -62.93
C GLY A 29 -36.34 10.75 -61.99
N GLY A 30 -36.97 11.92 -62.03
CA GLY A 30 -38.16 12.23 -61.22
C GLY A 30 -37.87 12.68 -59.78
N PHE A 31 -38.90 13.22 -59.13
CA PHE A 31 -38.79 13.84 -57.80
C PHE A 31 -38.31 12.86 -56.72
N VAL A 32 -38.83 11.64 -56.71
CA VAL A 32 -38.57 10.67 -55.63
C VAL A 32 -37.10 10.23 -55.59
N SER A 33 -36.49 9.95 -56.74
CA SER A 33 -35.10 9.49 -56.79
C SER A 33 -34.10 10.59 -56.43
N TRP A 34 -34.34 11.83 -56.90
CA TRP A 34 -33.56 12.99 -56.47
C TRP A 34 -33.74 13.31 -54.99
N PHE A 35 -34.97 13.21 -54.47
CA PHE A 35 -35.24 13.37 -53.04
C PHE A 35 -34.45 12.38 -52.19
N LEU A 36 -34.45 11.09 -52.56
CA LEU A 36 -33.68 10.05 -51.85
C LEU A 36 -32.17 10.34 -51.86
N PHE A 37 -31.62 10.76 -53.00
CA PHE A 37 -30.21 11.13 -53.11
C PHE A 37 -29.88 12.32 -52.20
N PHE A 38 -30.64 13.41 -52.27
CA PHE A 38 -30.38 14.58 -51.44
C PHE A 38 -30.65 14.35 -49.95
N ALA A 39 -31.60 13.49 -49.58
CA ALA A 39 -31.85 13.12 -48.20
C ALA A 39 -30.70 12.29 -47.59
N THR A 40 -30.02 11.46 -48.40
CA THR A 40 -28.91 10.61 -47.94
C THR A 40 -27.54 11.30 -48.05
N LEU A 41 -27.41 12.33 -48.89
CA LEU A 41 -26.17 13.07 -49.10
C LEU A 41 -25.55 13.62 -47.79
N PRO A 42 -26.29 14.28 -46.87
CA PRO A 42 -25.72 14.75 -45.60
C PRO A 42 -25.14 13.62 -44.74
N ILE A 43 -25.74 12.42 -44.80
CA ILE A 43 -25.26 11.24 -44.10
C ILE A 43 -23.91 10.83 -44.68
N PHE A 44 -23.77 10.78 -46.01
CA PHE A 44 -22.48 10.45 -46.65
C PHE A 44 -21.40 11.50 -46.37
N LEU A 45 -21.75 12.79 -46.44
CA LEU A 45 -20.83 13.87 -46.08
C LEU A 45 -20.38 13.76 -44.62
N TYR A 46 -21.29 13.39 -43.70
CA TYR A 46 -20.94 13.11 -42.32
C TYR A 46 -19.98 11.91 -42.16
N HIS A 47 -20.19 10.83 -42.91
CA HIS A 47 -19.28 9.68 -42.83
C HIS A 47 -17.90 10.02 -43.40
N ALA A 48 -17.85 10.75 -44.52
CA ALA A 48 -16.60 11.23 -45.10
C ALA A 48 -15.85 12.15 -44.11
N GLY A 49 -16.53 13.13 -43.52
CA GLY A 49 -15.94 14.02 -42.52
C GLY A 49 -15.41 13.27 -41.29
N LEU A 50 -16.16 12.29 -40.78
CA LEU A 50 -15.72 11.45 -39.66
C LEU A 50 -14.51 10.59 -40.01
N LEU A 51 -14.42 10.14 -41.26
CA LEU A 51 -13.30 9.34 -41.76
C LEU A 51 -12.02 10.16 -41.83
N PHE A 52 -12.07 11.45 -42.18
CA PHE A 52 -10.92 12.37 -42.13
C PHE A 52 -10.70 13.03 -40.75
N TYR A 53 -11.60 12.82 -39.79
CA TYR A 53 -11.52 13.46 -38.48
C TYR A 53 -10.23 13.08 -37.70
N PRO A 54 -9.42 14.07 -37.27
CA PRO A 54 -8.12 13.84 -36.65
C PRO A 54 -8.24 13.60 -35.14
N ILE A 55 -8.77 12.43 -34.74
CA ILE A 55 -8.86 12.04 -33.32
C ILE A 55 -7.52 12.11 -32.59
N LYS A 56 -6.41 11.80 -33.28
CA LYS A 56 -5.04 11.84 -32.73
C LYS A 56 -4.56 13.21 -32.22
N ASN A 57 -5.19 14.31 -32.66
CA ASN A 57 -4.75 15.66 -32.32
C ASN A 57 -5.46 16.22 -31.08
N TRP A 58 -6.27 15.40 -30.38
CA TRP A 58 -6.92 15.84 -29.16
C TRP A 58 -5.88 16.04 -28.06
N HIS A 59 -6.12 17.03 -27.22
CA HIS A 59 -5.30 17.27 -26.04
C HIS A 59 -6.08 16.72 -24.86
N ILE A 60 -5.52 15.70 -24.19
CA ILE A 60 -6.12 15.10 -23.01
C ILE A 60 -5.21 15.41 -21.84
N VAL A 61 -5.81 15.82 -20.73
CA VAL A 61 -5.11 16.01 -19.46
C VAL A 61 -5.86 15.20 -18.40
N ARG A 62 -5.10 14.50 -17.57
CA ARG A 62 -5.61 13.77 -16.43
C ARG A 62 -5.27 14.55 -15.17
N HIS A 63 -6.28 14.74 -14.33
CA HIS A 63 -6.13 15.32 -13.00
C HIS A 63 -6.55 14.28 -11.97
N LEU A 64 -5.63 13.92 -11.09
CA LEU A 64 -5.88 13.04 -9.95
C LEU A 64 -6.22 13.91 -8.75
N SER A 65 -7.25 13.52 -7.99
CA SER A 65 -7.57 14.19 -6.72
C SER A 65 -6.39 14.14 -5.74
N HIS A 66 -5.69 13.00 -5.68
CA HIS A 66 -4.49 12.80 -4.86
C HIS A 66 -3.49 11.90 -5.60
N TYR A 67 -2.20 12.27 -5.57
CA TYR A 67 -1.10 11.46 -6.13
C TYR A 67 -0.50 10.49 -5.10
N VAL A 68 -0.68 10.78 -3.81
CA VAL A 68 -0.29 9.95 -2.67
C VAL A 68 -1.52 9.69 -1.82
N THR A 69 -1.82 8.43 -1.57
CA THR A 69 -3.02 7.97 -0.86
C THR A 69 -2.67 6.80 0.06
N ARG A 70 -3.58 6.34 0.92
CA ARG A 70 -3.40 5.10 1.68
C ARG A 70 -4.00 3.93 0.92
N ALA A 71 -3.47 2.73 1.16
CA ALA A 71 -4.01 1.49 0.63
C ALA A 71 -5.46 1.31 1.11
N GLY A 72 -6.34 0.95 0.19
CA GLY A 72 -7.79 0.84 0.40
C GLY A 72 -8.56 2.16 0.13
N ASP A 73 -7.90 3.30 -0.01
CA ASP A 73 -8.57 4.56 -0.33
C ASP A 73 -9.11 4.59 -1.77
N ARG A 74 -9.94 5.61 -2.03
CA ARG A 74 -10.46 5.94 -3.36
C ARG A 74 -9.77 7.18 -3.92
N VAL A 75 -9.45 7.16 -5.21
CA VAL A 75 -8.95 8.32 -5.95
C VAL A 75 -9.94 8.68 -7.05
N GLU A 76 -10.45 9.92 -6.99
CA GLU A 76 -11.20 10.50 -8.10
C GLU A 76 -10.23 10.95 -9.19
N VAL A 77 -10.55 10.62 -10.43
CA VAL A 77 -9.82 11.02 -11.63
C VAL A 77 -10.73 11.86 -12.51
N LYS A 78 -10.24 13.03 -12.92
CA LYS A 78 -10.89 13.92 -13.87
C LYS A 78 -10.09 13.97 -15.15
N LEU A 79 -10.73 13.61 -16.25
CA LEU A 79 -10.19 13.71 -17.61
C LEU A 79 -10.76 14.96 -18.26
N HIS A 80 -9.87 15.87 -18.65
CA HIS A 80 -10.21 17.02 -19.46
C HIS A 80 -9.72 16.78 -20.89
N MET A 81 -10.65 16.70 -21.83
CA MET A 81 -10.38 16.40 -23.23
C MET A 81 -10.77 17.59 -24.09
N LYS A 82 -9.78 18.17 -24.77
CA LYS A 82 -9.96 19.28 -25.71
C LYS A 82 -9.78 18.80 -27.15
N ARG A 83 -10.85 18.96 -27.94
CA ARG A 83 -10.91 18.54 -29.33
C ARG A 83 -10.38 19.62 -30.26
N SER A 84 -9.62 19.22 -31.27
CA SER A 84 -9.06 20.18 -32.25
C SER A 84 -10.13 20.78 -33.15
N ILE A 85 -11.15 19.99 -33.53
CA ILE A 85 -12.23 20.41 -34.43
C ILE A 85 -13.59 20.03 -33.79
N PRO A 86 -14.58 20.94 -33.73
CA PRO A 86 -15.92 20.69 -33.21
C PRO A 86 -16.77 19.93 -34.24
N TYR A 87 -16.43 18.68 -34.52
CA TYR A 87 -17.21 17.81 -35.40
C TYR A 87 -18.42 17.22 -34.63
N PRO A 88 -19.61 17.01 -35.22
CA PRO A 88 -20.76 16.46 -34.49
C PRO A 88 -20.58 14.97 -34.16
N LEU A 89 -19.80 14.64 -33.13
CA LEU A 89 -19.59 13.25 -32.72
C LEU A 89 -20.77 12.78 -31.88
N TYR A 90 -21.42 11.71 -32.34
CA TYR A 90 -22.56 11.12 -31.64
C TYR A 90 -22.14 10.58 -30.28
N TYR A 91 -21.15 9.69 -30.23
CA TYR A 91 -20.63 9.13 -29.00
C TYR A 91 -19.10 9.21 -28.94
N CYS A 92 -18.59 9.24 -27.72
CA CYS A 92 -17.18 9.10 -27.41
C CYS A 92 -17.06 8.19 -26.19
N ILE A 93 -16.42 7.05 -26.35
CA ILE A 93 -16.11 6.10 -25.28
C ILE A 93 -14.69 6.41 -24.83
N CYS A 94 -14.56 6.74 -23.55
CA CYS A 94 -13.29 6.90 -22.87
C CYS A 94 -13.05 5.64 -22.01
N GLU A 95 -11.93 4.97 -22.26
CA GLU A 95 -11.48 3.79 -21.52
C GLU A 95 -10.11 4.08 -20.89
N GLU A 96 -10.03 3.94 -19.56
CA GLU A 96 -8.76 4.00 -18.85
C GLU A 96 -8.06 2.63 -18.96
N VAL A 97 -6.81 2.63 -19.40
CA VAL A 97 -6.02 1.40 -19.46
C VAL A 97 -5.27 1.22 -18.14
N LEU A 98 -5.91 0.49 -17.23
CA LEU A 98 -5.37 0.22 -15.90
C LEU A 98 -4.19 -0.78 -15.97
N PRO A 99 -3.10 -0.54 -15.20
CA PRO A 99 -2.04 -1.52 -15.03
C PRO A 99 -2.53 -2.73 -14.20
N ASP A 100 -1.87 -3.88 -14.35
CA ASP A 100 -2.20 -5.11 -13.62
C ASP A 100 -2.20 -4.89 -12.10
N SER A 101 -1.33 -4.01 -11.60
CA SER A 101 -1.29 -3.62 -10.19
C SER A 101 -2.60 -3.03 -9.64
N LEU A 102 -3.44 -2.39 -10.47
CA LEU A 102 -4.73 -1.82 -10.08
C LEU A 102 -5.91 -2.76 -10.36
N GLN A 103 -5.68 -3.91 -10.99
CA GLN A 103 -6.68 -4.97 -11.13
C GLN A 103 -6.79 -5.82 -9.85
N LYS A 104 -5.83 -5.66 -8.93
CA LYS A 104 -5.93 -6.18 -7.57
C LYS A 104 -6.75 -5.24 -6.71
N VAL A 105 -7.57 -5.80 -5.84
CA VAL A 105 -8.42 -5.05 -4.92
C VAL A 105 -7.94 -5.25 -3.50
N ASP A 106 -7.72 -4.16 -2.77
CA ASP A 106 -7.45 -4.20 -1.34
C ASP A 106 -8.70 -3.76 -0.57
N ASP A 107 -9.62 -4.71 -0.36
CA ASP A 107 -10.76 -4.51 0.52
C ASP A 107 -10.31 -4.71 1.97
N PHE A 108 -10.16 -3.60 2.67
CA PHE A 108 -9.77 -3.57 4.07
C PHE A 108 -10.72 -4.37 4.98
N SER A 109 -12.03 -4.38 4.70
CA SER A 109 -13.01 -5.10 5.51
C SER A 109 -12.87 -6.61 5.32
N GLU A 110 -12.76 -7.06 4.07
CA GLU A 110 -12.66 -8.50 3.76
C GLU A 110 -11.28 -9.07 4.13
N ARG A 111 -10.19 -8.30 3.96
CA ARG A 111 -8.83 -8.69 4.40
C ARG A 111 -8.82 -9.07 5.88
N HIS A 112 -9.52 -8.29 6.70
CA HIS A 112 -9.53 -8.42 8.15
C HIS A 112 -10.52 -9.46 8.64
N ARG A 113 -11.67 -9.60 7.96
CA ARG A 113 -12.69 -10.58 8.30
C ARG A 113 -12.24 -12.00 8.02
N CYS A 114 -11.52 -12.23 6.92
CA CYS A 114 -11.30 -13.58 6.46
C CYS A 114 -9.85 -14.02 6.42
N LEU A 115 -8.83 -13.13 6.42
CA LEU A 115 -7.37 -13.41 6.25
C LEU A 115 -7.01 -14.59 5.32
N ARG A 116 -7.92 -15.04 4.47
CA ARG A 116 -7.82 -16.26 3.69
C ARG A 116 -7.72 -15.84 2.25
N PRO A 117 -6.81 -16.46 1.47
CA PRO A 117 -6.78 -16.26 0.04
C PRO A 117 -8.17 -16.53 -0.52
N SER A 118 -8.80 -15.51 -1.08
CA SER A 118 -10.06 -15.65 -1.80
C SER A 118 -9.83 -15.24 -3.24
N ASP A 119 -10.48 -15.92 -4.18
CA ASP A 119 -10.40 -15.60 -5.62
C ASP A 119 -10.92 -14.18 -5.94
N LYS A 120 -11.50 -13.49 -4.96
CA LYS A 120 -12.01 -12.11 -5.06
C LYS A 120 -10.91 -11.04 -5.07
N LEU A 121 -9.63 -11.40 -4.87
CA LEU A 121 -8.51 -10.45 -4.84
C LEU A 121 -8.15 -9.87 -6.22
N ASN A 122 -8.40 -10.62 -7.31
CA ASN A 122 -8.19 -10.16 -8.68
C ASN A 122 -9.55 -9.88 -9.32
N ILE A 123 -9.93 -8.61 -9.42
CA ILE A 123 -11.17 -8.20 -10.09
C ILE A 123 -10.79 -7.52 -11.40
N PRO A 124 -11.25 -7.99 -12.57
CA PRO A 124 -10.97 -7.31 -13.83
C PRO A 124 -11.67 -5.94 -13.83
N ARG A 125 -10.93 -4.92 -13.40
CA ARG A 125 -11.42 -3.54 -13.39
C ARG A 125 -11.37 -2.98 -14.81
N THR A 126 -12.53 -2.62 -15.34
CA THR A 126 -12.64 -1.93 -16.63
C THR A 126 -13.38 -0.63 -16.42
N ILE A 127 -12.67 0.50 -16.57
CA ILE A 127 -13.27 1.82 -16.45
C ILE A 127 -13.57 2.32 -17.85
N LYS A 128 -14.85 2.20 -18.24
CA LYS A 128 -15.38 2.69 -19.51
C LYS A 128 -16.50 3.68 -19.23
N LYS A 129 -16.39 4.87 -19.81
CA LYS A 129 -17.44 5.89 -19.74
C LYS A 129 -17.77 6.38 -21.14
N ILE A 130 -19.05 6.65 -21.37
CA ILE A 130 -19.57 7.13 -22.65
C ILE A 130 -20.02 8.56 -22.46
N VAL A 131 -19.66 9.43 -23.40
CA VAL A 131 -20.12 10.81 -23.46
C VAL A 131 -20.64 11.12 -24.87
N PHE A 132 -21.57 12.06 -24.95
CA PHE A 132 -22.23 12.47 -26.19
C PHE A 132 -21.85 13.94 -26.48
N PRO A 133 -20.67 14.19 -27.06
CA PRO A 133 -20.11 15.53 -27.12
C PRO A 133 -20.78 16.43 -28.15
N GLY A 134 -21.39 15.89 -29.21
CA GLY A 134 -21.94 16.68 -30.31
C GLY A 134 -20.89 17.66 -30.85
N PHE A 135 -21.22 18.94 -30.92
CA PHE A 135 -20.32 20.01 -31.35
C PHE A 135 -19.41 20.58 -30.24
N ARG A 136 -19.52 20.11 -28.99
CA ARG A 136 -18.71 20.63 -27.88
C ARG A 136 -17.23 20.30 -28.08
N ARG A 137 -16.36 21.29 -27.93
CA ARG A 137 -14.89 21.14 -28.03
C ARG A 137 -14.27 20.60 -26.75
N ASP A 138 -14.78 21.07 -25.62
CA ASP A 138 -14.30 20.72 -24.30
C ASP A 138 -15.24 19.68 -23.67
N ILE A 139 -14.63 18.61 -23.14
CA ILE A 139 -15.32 17.49 -22.53
C ILE A 139 -14.64 17.20 -21.20
N GLU A 140 -15.42 17.22 -20.13
CA GLU A 140 -14.97 16.81 -18.80
C GLU A 140 -15.62 15.47 -18.43
N LEU A 141 -14.82 14.58 -17.88
CA LEU A 141 -15.27 13.26 -17.46
C LEU A 141 -14.62 12.88 -16.13
N SER A 142 -15.43 12.48 -15.15
CA SER A 142 -14.94 12.00 -13.87
C SER A 142 -15.25 10.52 -13.66
N TYR A 143 -14.32 9.82 -13.00
CA TYR A 143 -14.53 8.47 -12.50
C TYR A 143 -13.72 8.27 -11.22
N VAL A 144 -14.05 7.22 -10.48
CA VAL A 144 -13.38 6.88 -9.22
C VAL A 144 -12.69 5.53 -9.38
N ILE A 145 -11.45 5.44 -8.90
CA ILE A 145 -10.75 4.19 -8.67
C ILE A 145 -10.84 3.92 -7.17
N ASP A 146 -11.58 2.89 -6.78
CA ASP A 146 -11.78 2.51 -5.38
C ASP A 146 -10.79 1.43 -4.94
N GLN A 147 -10.64 1.27 -3.61
CA GLN A 147 -9.91 0.18 -2.98
C GLN A 147 -8.54 -0.05 -3.63
N ILE A 148 -7.73 1.01 -3.68
CA ILE A 148 -6.43 0.99 -4.35
C ILE A 148 -5.47 0.12 -3.52
N PRO A 149 -4.88 -0.94 -4.09
CA PRO A 149 -3.93 -1.78 -3.35
C PRO A 149 -2.67 -1.01 -2.99
N ARG A 150 -1.94 -1.46 -1.96
CA ARG A 150 -0.65 -0.87 -1.60
C ARG A 150 0.34 -1.01 -2.76
N GLY A 151 1.05 0.07 -3.08
CA GLY A 151 2.08 0.05 -4.10
C GLY A 151 2.20 1.33 -4.90
N GLU A 152 2.92 1.21 -6.02
CA GLU A 152 3.07 2.28 -6.99
C GLU A 152 2.36 1.90 -8.28
N HIS A 153 1.39 2.71 -8.66
CA HIS A 153 0.53 2.46 -9.81
C HIS A 153 0.79 3.52 -10.87
N ARG A 154 1.23 3.09 -12.05
CA ARG A 154 1.43 3.99 -13.19
C ARG A 154 0.26 3.88 -14.15
N LEU A 155 -0.50 4.96 -14.27
CA LEU A 155 -1.54 5.11 -15.27
C LEU A 155 -0.88 5.71 -16.51
N LYS A 156 -0.80 4.94 -17.59
CA LYS A 156 -0.01 5.33 -18.78
C LYS A 156 -0.84 5.73 -19.98
N LYS A 157 -2.07 5.23 -20.10
CA LYS A 157 -2.79 5.22 -21.37
C LYS A 157 -4.28 5.43 -21.19
N VAL A 158 -4.83 6.36 -21.97
CA VAL A 158 -6.28 6.53 -22.13
C VAL A 158 -6.64 6.19 -23.57
N ARG A 159 -7.59 5.26 -23.76
CA ARG A 159 -8.11 4.90 -25.07
C ARG A 159 -9.41 5.66 -25.31
N ILE A 160 -9.46 6.41 -26.41
CA ILE A 160 -10.68 7.05 -26.89
C ILE A 160 -11.18 6.32 -28.14
N ARG A 161 -12.47 6.00 -28.15
CA ARG A 161 -13.18 5.45 -29.30
C ARG A 161 -14.38 6.32 -29.64
N THR A 162 -14.56 6.64 -30.91
CA THR A 162 -15.73 7.36 -31.41
C THR A 162 -16.17 6.76 -32.73
N GLY A 163 -17.41 6.98 -33.12
CA GLY A 163 -17.95 6.50 -34.38
C GLY A 163 -19.32 7.04 -34.69
N ASP A 164 -19.87 6.59 -35.80
CA ASP A 164 -21.26 6.80 -36.20
C ASP A 164 -22.21 5.80 -35.53
N VAL A 165 -23.51 6.09 -35.61
CA VAL A 165 -24.58 5.26 -35.01
C VAL A 165 -24.71 3.89 -35.68
N PHE A 166 -24.34 3.79 -36.96
CA PHE A 166 -24.43 2.55 -37.74
C PHE A 166 -23.16 1.67 -37.64
N GLY A 167 -22.09 2.19 -37.02
CA GLY A 167 -20.82 1.49 -36.83
C GLY A 167 -19.95 1.37 -38.10
N ILE A 168 -20.30 2.08 -39.19
CA ILE A 168 -19.59 2.02 -40.48
C ILE A 168 -18.16 2.58 -40.34
N VAL A 169 -18.04 3.73 -39.66
CA VAL A 169 -16.80 4.47 -39.42
C VAL A 169 -16.55 4.60 -37.93
N THR A 170 -15.75 3.67 -37.42
CA THR A 170 -15.17 3.74 -36.08
C THR A 170 -13.74 4.27 -36.11
N LYS A 171 -13.41 5.12 -35.13
CA LYS A 171 -12.09 5.71 -34.90
C LYS A 171 -11.65 5.38 -33.49
N GLU A 172 -10.40 4.96 -33.34
CA GLU A 172 -9.78 4.69 -32.05
C GLU A 172 -8.39 5.31 -32.01
N HIS A 173 -8.07 5.94 -30.88
CA HIS A 173 -6.72 6.39 -30.58
C HIS A 173 -6.40 6.14 -29.11
N VAL A 174 -5.15 5.79 -28.84
CA VAL A 174 -4.62 5.61 -27.49
C VAL A 174 -3.66 6.75 -27.23
N PHE A 175 -3.94 7.52 -26.19
CA PHE A 175 -3.13 8.66 -25.77
C PHE A 175 -2.22 8.22 -24.62
N ASP A 176 -0.94 8.55 -24.73
CA ASP A 176 0.02 8.32 -23.67
C ASP A 176 0.00 9.48 -22.67
N LEU A 177 -0.30 9.16 -21.42
CA LEU A 177 -0.47 10.08 -20.28
C LEU A 177 0.19 9.39 -19.09
N ASP A 178 1.37 9.84 -18.63
CA ASP A 178 2.12 9.16 -17.56
C ASP A 178 1.85 9.83 -16.20
N ASP A 179 0.87 9.28 -15.48
CA ASP A 179 0.54 9.69 -14.12
C ASP A 179 0.82 8.55 -13.13
N ARG A 180 1.14 8.93 -11.89
CA ARG A 180 1.52 7.97 -10.86
C ARG A 180 0.70 8.17 -9.60
N ILE A 181 0.13 7.08 -9.10
CA ILE A 181 -0.52 6.99 -7.80
C ILE A 181 0.37 6.17 -6.89
N VAL A 182 0.65 6.67 -5.69
CA VAL A 182 1.40 5.97 -4.65
C VAL A 182 0.48 5.68 -3.48
N ALA A 183 0.16 4.41 -3.27
CA ALA A 183 -0.69 3.93 -2.20
C ALA A 183 0.17 3.38 -1.05
N MET A 184 0.32 4.19 0.00
CA MET A 184 1.09 3.88 1.21
C MET A 184 0.36 2.83 2.05
N PRO A 185 1.08 1.99 2.83
CA PRO A 185 0.42 1.11 3.79
C PRO A 185 -0.45 1.91 4.75
N ASN A 186 -1.58 1.33 5.16
CA ASN A 186 -2.46 1.97 6.12
C ASN A 186 -1.82 1.98 7.52
N GLU A 187 -2.28 2.89 8.38
CA GLU A 187 -1.83 3.04 9.76
C GLU A 187 -3.01 2.77 10.69
N ARG A 188 -2.79 1.94 11.70
CA ARG A 188 -3.78 1.62 12.73
C ARG A 188 -3.27 1.98 14.12
N PRO A 189 -4.16 2.41 15.02
CA PRO A 189 -3.78 2.60 16.41
C PRO A 189 -3.42 1.24 17.03
N ILE A 190 -2.16 1.12 17.45
CA ILE A 190 -1.65 -0.04 18.19
C ILE A 190 -1.44 0.37 19.64
N ARG A 191 -1.87 -0.50 20.56
CA ARG A 191 -1.54 -0.39 21.97
C ARG A 191 -0.47 -1.41 22.32
N MET A 192 0.68 -0.90 22.73
CA MET A 192 1.80 -1.70 23.19
C MET A 192 1.75 -1.80 24.72
N THR A 193 1.47 -2.99 25.25
CA THR A 193 1.39 -3.26 26.69
C THR A 193 2.63 -4.00 27.16
N GLN A 194 3.19 -3.64 28.32
CA GLN A 194 4.34 -4.36 28.88
C GLN A 194 3.88 -5.68 29.53
N SER A 195 4.57 -6.78 29.24
CA SER A 195 4.37 -8.08 29.84
C SER A 195 5.00 -8.06 31.22
N ILE A 196 4.19 -7.95 32.26
CA ILE A 196 4.68 -8.10 33.63
C ILE A 196 4.81 -9.60 33.88
N ASN A 197 5.90 -10.20 33.41
CA ASN A 197 6.22 -11.59 33.73
C ASN A 197 6.59 -11.67 35.21
N SER A 198 5.58 -11.96 36.03
CA SER A 198 5.63 -12.00 37.49
C SER A 198 6.26 -13.28 38.04
N TYR A 199 6.94 -14.07 37.19
CA TYR A 199 7.33 -15.45 37.52
C TYR A 199 8.80 -15.62 37.94
N ASP A 200 9.53 -14.52 38.05
CA ASP A 200 10.95 -14.57 38.37
C ASP A 200 11.16 -13.85 39.71
N GLN A 201 10.91 -14.58 40.81
CA GLN A 201 11.00 -14.12 42.21
C GLN A 201 12.44 -13.73 42.66
N GLY A 202 13.31 -13.31 41.74
CA GLY A 202 14.65 -12.82 42.04
C GLY A 202 15.24 -11.83 41.03
N SER A 203 14.82 -11.84 39.76
CA SER A 203 15.37 -10.97 38.71
C SER A 203 14.59 -9.66 38.50
N ALA A 204 13.29 -9.61 38.83
CA ALA A 204 12.53 -8.37 38.83
C ALA A 204 13.11 -7.33 39.82
N ALA A 205 13.71 -7.81 40.91
CA ALA A 205 14.44 -6.96 41.86
C ALA A 205 15.71 -6.38 41.22
N SER A 206 16.46 -7.14 40.40
CA SER A 206 17.70 -6.67 39.78
C SER A 206 17.46 -5.66 38.65
N GLU A 207 16.39 -5.83 37.86
CA GLU A 207 16.01 -4.83 36.86
C GLU A 207 15.61 -3.51 37.54
N SER A 208 14.88 -3.55 38.65
CA SER A 208 14.55 -2.35 39.42
C SER A 208 15.78 -1.64 40.03
N ILE A 209 16.86 -2.39 40.29
CA ILE A 209 18.13 -1.88 40.84
C ILE A 209 19.01 -1.27 39.75
N HIS A 210 19.01 -1.83 38.53
CA HIS A 210 19.78 -1.30 37.39
C HIS A 210 19.06 -0.15 36.64
N LEU A 211 17.73 -0.04 36.71
CA LEU A 211 16.95 1.04 36.09
C LEU A 211 17.11 2.43 36.76
N LYS A 212 17.78 2.50 37.90
CA LYS A 212 17.86 3.70 38.75
C LYS A 212 19.13 4.54 38.58
N ASN A 213 20.08 4.11 37.75
CA ASN A 213 21.33 4.85 37.51
C ASN A 213 21.20 5.76 36.28
N THR A 214 20.46 6.85 36.40
CA THR A 214 20.51 7.95 35.41
C THR A 214 21.28 9.10 36.04
N ASN A 215 22.29 9.66 35.35
CA ASN A 215 23.20 10.68 35.90
C ASN A 215 22.68 12.12 35.73
N ILE A 216 21.49 12.32 35.17
CA ILE A 216 20.93 13.64 34.86
C ILE A 216 19.86 13.97 35.90
N ALA A 217 20.19 14.85 36.84
CA ALA A 217 19.23 15.37 37.82
C ALA A 217 18.40 16.48 37.16
N THR A 218 17.09 16.26 37.06
CA THR A 218 16.14 17.19 36.43
C THR A 218 15.23 17.91 37.43
N GLY A 219 15.18 17.42 38.68
CA GLY A 219 14.37 18.01 39.73
C GLY A 219 14.93 17.77 41.13
N ILE A 220 14.21 18.31 42.12
CA ILE A 220 14.46 18.07 43.55
C ILE A 220 13.15 17.72 44.22
N ARG A 221 13.15 16.72 45.10
CA ARG A 221 12.00 16.35 45.93
C ARG A 221 12.42 16.06 47.35
N GLU A 222 11.46 16.03 48.26
CA GLU A 222 11.71 15.62 49.65
C GLU A 222 12.11 14.13 49.72
N TYR A 223 13.03 13.83 50.63
CA TYR A 223 13.54 12.48 50.86
C TYR A 223 12.42 11.54 51.31
N MET A 224 12.36 10.36 50.70
CA MET A 224 11.48 9.29 51.15
C MET A 224 12.33 8.12 51.67
N PRO A 225 11.90 7.44 52.76
CA PRO A 225 12.55 6.23 53.24
C PRO A 225 12.69 5.19 52.10
N GLY A 226 13.93 4.82 51.78
CA GLY A 226 14.27 3.96 50.64
C GLY A 226 15.08 4.63 49.53
N ASP A 227 15.20 5.97 49.57
CA ASP A 227 16.13 6.71 48.71
C ASP A 227 17.59 6.50 49.16
N LYS A 228 18.50 6.37 48.18
CA LYS A 228 19.94 6.24 48.45
C LYS A 228 20.48 7.53 49.05
N PHE A 229 21.28 7.44 50.12
CA PHE A 229 21.94 8.61 50.72
C PHE A 229 22.84 9.37 49.75
N SER A 230 23.42 8.70 48.74
CA SER A 230 24.23 9.34 47.70
C SER A 230 23.45 10.30 46.80
N TRP A 231 22.11 10.27 46.84
CA TRP A 231 21.24 11.15 46.06
C TRP A 231 20.77 12.37 46.83
N ILE A 232 21.13 12.49 48.11
CA ILE A 232 20.81 13.66 48.92
C ILE A 232 21.60 14.86 48.40
N ASP A 233 20.91 15.94 48.08
CA ASP A 233 21.52 17.22 47.80
C ASP A 233 21.75 17.97 49.12
N TRP A 234 22.95 17.79 49.69
CA TRP A 234 23.32 18.43 50.95
C TRP A 234 23.25 19.96 50.90
N LYS A 235 23.47 20.56 49.71
CA LYS A 235 23.44 22.01 49.53
C LYS A 235 22.02 22.57 49.58
N GLN A 236 21.05 21.87 48.98
CA GLN A 236 19.63 22.22 49.08
C GLN A 236 19.05 21.88 50.45
N THR A 237 19.46 20.74 51.02
CA THR A 237 19.05 20.31 52.37
C THR A 237 19.42 21.36 53.42
N ALA A 238 20.64 21.89 53.36
CA ALA A 238 21.10 22.96 54.24
C ALA A 238 20.32 24.28 54.09
N LYS A 239 19.67 24.53 52.94
CA LYS A 239 18.88 25.75 52.70
C LYS A 239 17.41 25.61 53.09
N LYS A 240 16.83 24.41 52.99
CA LYS A 240 15.39 24.17 53.17
C LYS A 240 15.02 23.55 54.53
N ASN A 241 15.99 23.23 55.39
CA ASN A 241 15.79 22.55 56.68
C ASN A 241 15.02 21.21 56.58
N THR A 242 14.92 20.65 55.38
CA THR A 242 14.32 19.35 55.08
C THR A 242 15.25 18.59 54.15
N VAL A 243 15.31 17.26 54.27
CA VAL A 243 16.23 16.44 53.47
C VAL A 243 15.71 16.37 52.04
N ILE A 244 16.52 16.88 51.09
CA ILE A 244 16.17 16.96 49.67
C ILE A 244 16.97 15.92 48.89
N THR A 245 16.28 15.13 48.07
CA THR A 245 16.85 14.15 47.14
C THR A 245 16.79 14.68 45.71
N LYS A 246 17.85 14.46 44.93
CA LYS A 246 17.88 14.72 43.49
C LYS A 246 16.89 13.80 42.78
N GLU A 247 16.04 14.36 41.93
CA GLU A 247 15.17 13.60 41.04
C GLU A 247 15.87 13.44 39.70
N PHE A 248 16.10 12.19 39.30
CA PHE A 248 16.75 11.85 38.04
C PHE A 248 15.68 11.53 36.99
N GLU A 249 15.75 12.19 35.83
CA GLU A 249 14.88 11.86 34.71
C GLU A 249 15.19 10.46 34.23
N ARG A 250 14.14 9.64 34.07
CA ARG A 250 14.27 8.30 33.52
C ARG A 250 14.46 8.40 32.03
N GLU A 251 15.71 8.47 31.58
CA GLU A 251 16.00 8.23 30.17
C GLU A 251 15.72 6.74 29.89
N LYS A 252 14.49 6.41 29.46
CA LYS A 252 14.19 5.11 28.84
C LYS A 252 14.87 5.11 27.46
N ASN A 253 16.19 5.01 27.45
CA ASN A 253 16.97 4.82 26.23
C ASN A 253 16.81 3.36 25.75
N THR A 254 15.56 2.97 25.49
CA THR A 254 15.19 1.65 25.01
C THR A 254 15.43 1.62 23.52
N ARG A 255 16.48 0.90 23.13
CA ARG A 255 16.81 0.60 21.73
C ARG A 255 15.87 -0.48 21.24
N THR A 256 15.03 -0.15 20.27
CA THR A 256 14.07 -1.10 19.70
C THR A 256 14.41 -1.38 18.25
N LEU A 257 14.58 -2.66 17.89
CA LEU A 257 14.75 -3.12 16.51
C LEU A 257 13.45 -3.79 16.06
N LEU A 258 12.79 -3.22 15.05
CA LEU A 258 11.64 -3.83 14.39
C LEU A 258 12.14 -4.62 13.18
N VAL A 259 11.81 -5.91 13.11
CA VAL A 259 12.19 -6.82 12.02
C VAL A 259 10.93 -7.26 11.27
N LEU A 260 10.87 -7.04 9.97
CA LEU A 260 9.79 -7.52 9.10
C LEU A 260 10.30 -8.67 8.21
N ASN A 261 9.63 -9.82 8.29
CA ASN A 261 9.78 -10.90 7.34
C ASN A 261 9.00 -10.60 6.05
N ALA A 262 9.73 -10.46 4.95
CA ALA A 262 9.25 -10.33 3.59
C ALA A 262 9.84 -11.41 2.66
N CYS A 263 10.23 -12.57 3.22
CA CYS A 263 10.65 -13.72 2.42
C CYS A 263 9.46 -14.37 1.72
N HIS A 264 9.66 -14.84 0.49
CA HIS A 264 8.69 -15.71 -0.18
C HIS A 264 8.73 -17.13 0.41
N TYR A 265 7.56 -17.76 0.52
CA TYR A 265 7.42 -19.16 0.93
C TYR A 265 6.25 -19.81 0.19
N GLN A 266 6.25 -21.14 0.13
CA GLN A 266 5.18 -21.90 -0.52
C GLN A 266 3.87 -21.75 0.27
N GLY A 267 2.77 -21.44 -0.42
CA GLY A 267 1.49 -21.17 0.24
C GLY A 267 1.41 -19.79 0.89
N LEU A 268 2.23 -18.83 0.45
CA LEU A 268 2.21 -17.46 0.95
C LEU A 268 0.82 -16.85 0.90
N ASN A 269 0.38 -16.38 2.06
CA ASN A 269 -0.89 -15.70 2.22
C ASN A 269 -0.70 -14.20 1.99
N ALA A 270 -1.09 -13.73 0.80
CA ALA A 270 -0.92 -12.33 0.40
C ALA A 270 -1.62 -11.36 1.37
N LEU A 271 -2.80 -11.72 1.91
CA LEU A 271 -3.53 -10.88 2.86
C LEU A 271 -2.80 -10.75 4.20
N ALA A 272 -2.21 -11.85 4.68
CA ALA A 272 -1.40 -11.84 5.90
C ALA A 272 -0.13 -10.99 5.70
N PHE A 273 0.49 -11.04 4.53
CA PHE A 273 1.63 -10.20 4.19
C PHE A 273 1.26 -8.71 4.13
N GLU A 274 0.18 -8.34 3.46
CA GLU A 274 -0.27 -6.94 3.43
C GLU A 274 -0.59 -6.42 4.86
N THR A 275 -1.16 -7.29 5.70
CA THR A 275 -1.39 -7.00 7.11
C THR A 275 -0.08 -6.88 7.91
N SER A 276 0.94 -7.68 7.60
CA SER A 276 2.26 -7.58 8.25
C SER A 276 2.95 -6.26 7.94
N VAL A 277 2.83 -5.76 6.72
CA VAL A 277 3.31 -4.45 6.31
C VAL A 277 2.55 -3.33 7.04
N GLU A 278 1.22 -3.39 7.09
CA GLU A 278 0.36 -2.43 7.82
C GLU A 278 0.71 -2.38 9.32
N LEU A 279 0.84 -3.55 9.95
CA LEU A 279 1.15 -3.66 11.37
C LEU A 279 2.57 -3.16 11.65
N THR A 280 3.53 -3.48 10.78
CA THR A 280 4.92 -2.98 10.88
C THR A 280 4.96 -1.47 10.80
N MET A 281 4.25 -0.85 9.84
CA MET A 281 4.16 0.61 9.71
C MET A 281 3.62 1.23 11.00
N SER A 282 2.50 0.70 11.49
CA SER A 282 1.82 1.17 12.70
C SER A 282 2.67 1.00 13.96
N MET A 283 3.40 -0.12 14.08
CA MET A 283 4.32 -0.39 15.20
C MET A 283 5.50 0.57 15.16
N LEU A 284 6.08 0.80 13.98
CA LEU A 284 7.20 1.70 13.82
C LEU A 284 6.84 3.12 14.23
N GLU A 285 5.68 3.63 13.83
CA GLU A 285 5.21 4.94 14.27
C GLU A 285 5.00 5.01 15.77
N THR A 286 4.46 3.95 16.37
CA THR A 286 4.23 3.88 17.81
C THR A 286 5.55 3.85 18.59
N VAL A 287 6.51 3.04 18.14
CA VAL A 287 7.85 2.96 18.75
C VAL A 287 8.61 4.27 18.59
N GLN A 288 8.57 4.91 17.41
CA GLN A 288 9.22 6.20 17.18
C GLN A 288 8.61 7.35 18.01
N LYS A 289 7.34 7.25 18.41
CA LYS A 289 6.71 8.20 19.35
C LYS A 289 7.13 7.96 20.80
N GLN A 290 7.48 6.72 21.16
CA GLN A 290 7.79 6.30 22.53
C GLN A 290 9.30 6.30 22.84
N THR A 291 10.16 6.04 21.86
CA THR A 291 11.61 5.90 22.04
C THR A 291 12.39 6.76 21.06
N SER A 292 13.57 7.22 21.49
CA SER A 292 14.47 8.02 20.64
C SER A 292 15.38 7.16 19.74
N GLN A 293 15.43 5.84 19.97
CA GLN A 293 16.34 4.92 19.27
C GLN A 293 15.57 3.71 18.70
N ALA A 294 15.06 3.86 17.48
CA ALA A 294 14.32 2.85 16.75
C ALA A 294 15.07 2.45 15.47
N GLY A 295 15.37 1.17 15.33
CA GLY A 295 15.97 0.56 14.14
C GLY A 295 14.93 -0.25 13.39
N PHE A 296 15.15 -0.43 12.09
CA PHE A 296 14.24 -1.18 11.23
C PHE A 296 15.02 -2.11 10.30
N LEU A 297 14.64 -3.37 10.26
CA LEU A 297 15.24 -4.40 9.42
C LEU A 297 14.14 -5.09 8.62
N THR A 298 14.28 -5.13 7.30
CA THR A 298 13.43 -5.98 6.45
C THR A 298 14.26 -7.08 5.84
N ILE A 299 13.78 -8.31 5.93
CA ILE A 299 14.42 -9.49 5.35
C ILE A 299 13.50 -10.04 4.28
N GLY A 300 13.87 -9.90 3.01
CA GLY A 300 13.12 -10.43 1.87
C GLY A 300 14.06 -10.80 0.74
N GLU A 301 13.74 -10.40 -0.50
CA GLU A 301 14.68 -10.54 -1.63
C GLU A 301 15.99 -9.79 -1.34
N HIS A 302 15.87 -8.52 -1.01
CA HIS A 302 16.94 -7.68 -0.52
C HIS A 302 16.75 -7.40 0.98
N THR A 303 17.83 -7.51 1.76
CA THR A 303 17.81 -7.02 3.14
C THR A 303 17.93 -5.50 3.11
N ALA A 304 17.12 -4.81 3.90
CA ALA A 304 17.28 -3.39 4.14
C ALA A 304 17.34 -3.12 5.64
N TYR A 305 18.40 -2.43 6.07
CA TYR A 305 18.66 -2.13 7.47
C TYR A 305 18.78 -0.63 7.68
N ILE A 306 18.03 -0.13 8.65
CA ILE A 306 18.11 1.23 9.15
C ILE A 306 18.61 1.17 10.59
N PRO A 307 19.74 1.84 10.89
CA PRO A 307 20.30 1.85 12.23
C PRO A 307 19.40 2.61 13.21
N LEU A 308 19.60 2.33 14.49
CA LEU A 308 18.86 2.82 15.67
C LEU A 308 18.93 4.35 15.92
N HIS A 309 19.36 5.15 14.96
CA HIS A 309 19.45 6.61 15.10
C HIS A 309 18.25 7.32 14.48
N HIS A 310 17.68 8.26 15.22
CA HIS A 310 16.58 9.10 14.75
C HIS A 310 17.07 10.07 13.67
N ASP A 311 16.79 9.74 12.43
CA ASP A 311 16.97 10.62 11.27
C ASP A 311 15.58 10.94 10.67
N PRO A 312 15.11 12.19 10.73
CA PRO A 312 13.83 12.59 10.14
C PRO A 312 13.68 12.19 8.68
N GLY A 313 14.76 12.22 7.89
CA GLY A 313 14.74 11.85 6.47
C GLY A 313 14.52 10.34 6.24
N LYS A 314 14.83 9.51 7.23
CA LYS A 314 14.62 8.05 7.14
C LYS A 314 13.16 7.65 7.33
N LYS A 315 12.31 8.48 7.94
CA LYS A 315 10.87 8.18 8.07
C LYS A 315 10.21 8.04 6.70
N ASP A 316 10.48 8.98 5.81
CA ASP A 316 9.95 8.94 4.44
C ASP A 316 10.57 7.81 3.63
N TRP A 317 11.84 7.48 3.86
CA TRP A 317 12.45 6.31 3.26
C TRP A 317 11.72 5.03 3.68
N ILE A 318 11.42 4.86 4.98
CA ILE A 318 10.72 3.66 5.49
C ILE A 318 9.33 3.56 4.89
N ARG A 319 8.58 4.66 4.86
CA ARG A 319 7.25 4.71 4.22
C ARG A 319 7.31 4.29 2.75
N ARG A 320 8.27 4.82 1.98
CA ARG A 320 8.47 4.44 0.58
C ARG A 320 8.91 2.98 0.42
N HIS A 321 9.78 2.49 1.31
CA HIS A 321 10.22 1.09 1.32
C HIS A 321 9.05 0.15 1.59
N LEU A 322 8.28 0.39 2.66
CA LEU A 322 7.08 -0.37 3.00
C LEU A 322 5.97 -0.24 1.94
N THR A 323 5.96 0.82 1.14
CA THR A 323 5.04 0.94 0.00
C THR A 323 5.43 0.02 -1.16
N ARG A 324 6.73 -0.21 -1.38
CA ARG A 324 7.23 -0.99 -2.52
C ARG A 324 7.50 -2.45 -2.20
N ILE A 325 7.71 -2.78 -0.94
CA ILE A 325 8.14 -4.13 -0.53
C ILE A 325 7.14 -5.18 -1.02
N GLN A 326 7.65 -6.25 -1.61
CA GLN A 326 6.89 -7.41 -2.02
C GLN A 326 7.60 -8.65 -1.46
N PRO A 327 6.87 -9.74 -1.19
CA PRO A 327 7.51 -10.93 -0.67
C PRO A 327 8.41 -11.54 -1.76
N GLY A 328 9.66 -11.83 -1.43
CA GLY A 328 10.64 -12.29 -2.40
C GLY A 328 11.85 -12.96 -1.75
N GLY A 329 12.80 -13.40 -2.59
CA GLY A 329 14.00 -14.11 -2.14
C GLY A 329 13.84 -15.62 -2.08
N VAL A 330 14.98 -16.31 -2.18
CA VAL A 330 15.06 -17.78 -2.28
C VAL A 330 15.47 -18.43 -0.95
N LYS A 331 16.29 -17.74 -0.15
CA LYS A 331 16.73 -18.25 1.16
C LYS A 331 15.59 -18.15 2.19
N SER A 332 15.54 -19.12 3.09
CA SER A 332 14.63 -19.10 4.23
C SER A 332 14.85 -17.88 5.13
N PHE A 333 13.77 -17.44 5.76
CA PHE A 333 13.80 -16.29 6.66
C PHE A 333 14.73 -16.55 7.85
N SER A 334 14.69 -17.74 8.45
CA SER A 334 15.49 -18.07 9.63
C SER A 334 17.00 -18.03 9.37
N VAL A 335 17.46 -18.46 8.19
CA VAL A 335 18.88 -18.37 7.81
C VAL A 335 19.32 -16.91 7.71
N LYS A 336 18.56 -16.07 6.97
CA LYS A 336 18.88 -14.65 6.83
C LYS A 336 18.79 -13.90 8.16
N LEU A 337 17.80 -14.20 8.99
CA LEU A 337 17.66 -13.60 10.32
C LEU A 337 18.89 -13.85 11.17
N ARG A 338 19.43 -15.08 11.15
CA ARG A 338 20.66 -15.43 11.85
C ARG A 338 21.85 -14.62 11.35
N GLU A 339 22.04 -14.54 10.03
CA GLU A 339 23.11 -13.77 9.38
C GLU A 339 23.07 -12.29 9.78
N GLU A 340 21.90 -11.65 9.73
CA GLU A 340 21.71 -10.22 10.02
C GLU A 340 21.78 -9.90 11.52
N MET A 341 21.21 -10.75 12.37
CA MET A 341 21.28 -10.58 13.83
C MET A 341 22.70 -10.79 14.36
N MET A 342 23.56 -11.52 13.64
CA MET A 342 24.97 -11.64 14.01
C MET A 342 25.75 -10.35 13.81
N GLN A 343 25.36 -9.54 12.83
CA GLN A 343 25.99 -8.28 12.45
C GLN A 343 25.41 -7.07 13.20
N THR A 344 24.20 -7.20 13.76
CA THR A 344 23.51 -6.13 14.48
C THR A 344 24.00 -5.99 15.93
N THR A 345 23.90 -4.79 16.50
CA THR A 345 24.31 -4.50 17.88
C THR A 345 23.49 -5.31 18.89
N SER A 346 24.17 -6.01 19.80
CA SER A 346 23.52 -6.76 20.89
C SER A 346 22.86 -5.83 21.92
N GLY A 347 21.85 -6.35 22.64
CA GLY A 347 21.20 -5.64 23.76
C GLY A 347 20.02 -4.73 23.36
N THR A 348 19.43 -4.93 22.19
CA THR A 348 18.18 -4.26 21.77
C THR A 348 16.94 -5.04 22.19
N ASN A 349 15.82 -4.33 22.35
CA ASN A 349 14.48 -4.93 22.35
C ASN A 349 14.11 -5.24 20.89
N THR A 350 13.87 -6.49 20.55
CA THR A 350 13.58 -6.89 19.17
C THR A 350 12.12 -7.32 19.02
N ILE A 351 11.42 -6.70 18.07
CA ILE A 351 10.05 -7.06 17.69
C ILE A 351 10.11 -7.63 16.29
N LEU A 352 9.81 -8.91 16.16
CA LEU A 352 9.81 -9.64 14.90
C LEU A 352 8.38 -9.83 14.38
N VAL A 353 8.09 -9.35 13.19
CA VAL A 353 6.80 -9.53 12.50
C VAL A 353 6.98 -10.55 11.38
N THR A 354 6.20 -11.64 11.43
CA THR A 354 6.25 -12.72 10.43
C THR A 354 4.87 -13.28 10.13
N THR A 355 4.69 -13.87 8.94
CA THR A 355 3.46 -14.55 8.52
C THR A 355 3.62 -16.07 8.42
N TYR A 356 4.83 -16.58 8.68
CA TYR A 356 5.17 -17.99 8.56
C TYR A 356 6.30 -18.36 9.51
N LEU A 357 6.29 -19.60 9.99
CA LEU A 357 7.32 -20.20 10.83
C LEU A 357 7.92 -21.39 10.08
N ASP A 358 9.17 -21.27 9.63
CA ASP A 358 9.89 -22.40 9.03
C ASP A 358 10.41 -23.37 10.11
N HIS A 359 10.85 -24.57 9.70
CA HIS A 359 11.31 -25.60 10.64
C HIS A 359 12.55 -25.19 11.46
N GLU A 360 13.39 -24.29 10.94
CA GLU A 360 14.59 -23.80 11.64
C GLU A 360 14.27 -22.65 12.63
N PHE A 361 13.06 -22.09 12.55
CA PHE A 361 12.68 -20.89 13.30
C PHE A 361 12.88 -21.03 14.81
N PRO A 362 12.46 -22.13 15.49
CA PRO A 362 12.62 -22.23 16.94
C PRO A 362 14.07 -22.14 17.39
N ASP A 363 14.98 -22.81 16.68
CA ASP A 363 16.39 -22.86 17.04
C ASP A 363 17.09 -21.50 16.78
N VAL A 364 16.72 -20.82 15.69
CA VAL A 364 17.22 -19.46 15.40
C VAL A 364 16.70 -18.45 16.42
N ILE A 365 15.42 -18.49 16.79
CA ILE A 365 14.85 -17.59 17.79
C ILE A 365 15.53 -17.74 19.15
N LYS A 366 15.90 -18.97 19.54
CA LYS A 366 16.67 -19.22 20.76
C LYS A 366 18.04 -18.52 20.72
N GLN A 367 18.74 -18.57 19.59
CA GLN A 367 20.02 -17.87 19.40
C GLN A 367 19.85 -16.35 19.41
N VAL A 368 18.81 -15.84 18.75
CA VAL A 368 18.51 -14.40 18.70
C VAL A 368 18.15 -13.86 20.08
N ARG A 369 17.41 -14.63 20.88
CA ARG A 369 17.06 -14.25 22.26
C ARG A 369 18.30 -14.08 23.15
N GLN A 370 19.34 -14.89 22.97
CA GLN A 370 20.59 -14.75 23.74
C GLN A 370 21.32 -13.42 23.48
N ARG A 371 21.06 -12.74 22.35
CA ARG A 371 21.70 -11.48 21.97
C ARG A 371 20.81 -10.25 22.17
N THR A 372 19.52 -10.45 22.41
CA THR A 372 18.52 -9.38 22.56
C THR A 372 18.13 -9.25 24.03
N LYS A 373 17.75 -8.04 24.46
CA LYS A 373 17.29 -7.83 25.84
C LYS A 373 15.93 -8.50 26.02
N ASN A 374 15.02 -8.17 25.10
CA ASN A 374 13.66 -8.67 25.03
C ASN A 374 13.36 -9.07 23.58
N LEU A 375 12.69 -10.21 23.38
CA LEU A 375 12.29 -10.70 22.06
C LEU A 375 10.79 -10.96 22.03
N VAL A 376 10.11 -10.25 21.13
CA VAL A 376 8.68 -10.39 20.87
C VAL A 376 8.51 -10.85 19.44
N VAL A 377 7.74 -11.91 19.23
CA VAL A 377 7.38 -12.39 17.89
C VAL A 377 5.89 -12.17 17.68
N VAL A 378 5.55 -11.51 16.58
CA VAL A 378 4.20 -11.25 16.13
C VAL A 378 3.96 -12.07 14.87
N LEU A 379 3.20 -13.15 15.04
CA LEU A 379 2.78 -14.03 13.95
C LEU A 379 1.42 -13.58 13.44
N ILE A 380 1.31 -13.25 12.15
CA ILE A 380 0.05 -12.86 11.51
C ILE A 380 -0.40 -13.99 10.59
N GLN A 381 -1.50 -14.63 10.95
CA GLN A 381 -2.05 -15.74 10.17
C GLN A 381 -3.54 -15.95 10.51
N ALA A 382 -4.30 -16.42 9.53
CA ALA A 382 -5.67 -16.90 9.75
C ALA A 382 -5.68 -18.06 10.76
N SER A 383 -6.58 -18.03 11.77
CA SER A 383 -6.64 -19.07 12.82
C SER A 383 -6.77 -20.49 12.25
N ALA A 384 -7.49 -20.63 11.14
CA ALA A 384 -7.72 -21.92 10.48
C ALA A 384 -6.54 -22.41 9.63
N LEU A 385 -5.59 -21.53 9.27
CA LEU A 385 -4.40 -21.88 8.49
C LEU A 385 -3.21 -22.25 9.37
N ILE A 386 -3.29 -22.02 10.68
CA ILE A 386 -2.22 -22.39 11.62
C ILE A 386 -2.22 -23.91 11.78
N SER A 387 -1.18 -24.55 11.25
CA SER A 387 -1.04 -26.02 11.29
C SER A 387 -0.78 -26.53 12.72
N GLY A 388 -1.02 -27.83 12.94
CA GLY A 388 -0.70 -28.46 14.23
C GLY A 388 0.79 -28.37 14.60
N GLU A 389 1.68 -28.43 13.60
CA GLU A 389 3.12 -28.23 13.79
C GLU A 389 3.44 -26.80 14.23
N GLU A 390 2.85 -25.78 13.59
CA GLU A 390 3.01 -24.38 14.00
C GLU A 390 2.48 -24.14 15.42
N GLN A 391 1.34 -24.73 15.78
CA GLN A 391 0.82 -24.64 17.16
C GLN A 391 1.80 -25.24 18.18
N ASN A 392 2.43 -26.37 17.85
CA ASN A 392 3.45 -26.99 18.69
C ASN A 392 4.70 -26.11 18.80
N MET A 393 5.15 -25.52 17.70
CA MET A 393 6.27 -24.56 17.69
C MET A 393 5.96 -23.34 18.57
N ILE A 394 4.75 -22.77 18.46
CA ILE A 394 4.32 -21.62 19.27
C ILE A 394 4.30 -21.98 20.77
N ARG A 395 3.77 -23.16 21.13
CA ARG A 395 3.75 -23.63 22.53
C ARG A 395 5.17 -23.83 23.07
N ARG A 396 6.05 -24.44 22.29
CA ARG A 396 7.47 -24.61 22.64
C ARG A 396 8.14 -23.27 22.90
N LEU A 397 8.02 -22.31 21.98
CA LEU A 397 8.61 -20.97 22.13
C LEU A 397 8.06 -20.23 23.36
N ARG A 398 6.76 -20.34 23.65
CA ARG A 398 6.16 -19.77 24.88
C ARG A 398 6.73 -20.40 26.15
N SER A 399 6.87 -21.72 26.19
CA SER A 399 7.46 -22.41 27.35
C SER A 399 8.94 -22.05 27.57
N GLU A 400 9.65 -21.72 26.49
CA GLU A 400 11.01 -21.22 26.57
C GLU A 400 11.08 -19.75 27.05
N GLY A 401 9.95 -19.04 27.17
CA GLY A 401 9.88 -17.65 27.65
C GLY A 401 9.89 -16.59 26.54
N VAL A 402 9.63 -16.97 25.28
CA VAL A 402 9.47 -16.02 24.16
C VAL A 402 8.04 -15.48 24.15
N VAL A 403 7.89 -14.15 24.04
CA VAL A 403 6.56 -13.52 23.93
C VAL A 403 6.03 -13.70 22.50
N MET A 404 5.09 -14.64 22.33
CA MET A 404 4.45 -14.96 21.05
C MET A 404 3.04 -14.33 20.98
N ASN A 405 2.89 -13.27 20.19
CA ASN A 405 1.61 -12.67 19.82
C ASN A 405 1.11 -13.27 18.51
N VAL A 406 -0.04 -13.95 18.54
CA VAL A 406 -0.69 -14.48 17.33
C VAL A 406 -1.83 -13.54 16.97
N VAL A 407 -1.71 -12.87 15.84
CA VAL A 407 -2.69 -11.91 15.33
C VAL A 407 -3.51 -12.60 14.25
N SER A 408 -4.72 -13.02 14.64
CA SER A 408 -5.71 -13.64 13.77
C SER A 408 -6.80 -12.66 13.33
N GLU A 409 -7.74 -13.14 12.52
CA GLU A 409 -8.91 -12.41 12.00
C GLU A 409 -9.67 -11.69 13.12
N ASP A 410 -9.90 -12.38 14.24
CA ASP A 410 -10.61 -11.85 15.40
C ASP A 410 -9.88 -10.70 16.08
N ALA A 411 -8.54 -10.76 16.12
CA ALA A 411 -7.71 -9.71 16.69
C ALA A 411 -7.68 -8.47 15.78
N LEU A 412 -7.71 -8.68 14.46
CA LEU A 412 -7.72 -7.64 13.44
C LEU A 412 -9.07 -6.94 13.27
N ALA A 413 -10.17 -7.63 13.60
CA ALA A 413 -11.51 -7.06 13.64
C ALA A 413 -11.68 -5.99 14.74
N LYS A 414 -10.82 -5.99 15.76
CA LYS A 414 -10.84 -4.97 16.83
C LYS A 414 -10.33 -3.63 16.30
N LYS A 415 -10.96 -2.53 16.75
CA LYS A 415 -10.59 -1.15 16.38
C LYS A 415 -9.16 -0.77 16.80
N MET A 416 -8.63 -1.41 17.85
CA MET A 416 -7.29 -1.22 18.36
C MET A 416 -6.61 -2.58 18.48
N ILE A 417 -5.40 -2.71 17.94
CA ILE A 417 -4.62 -3.94 18.00
C ILE A 417 -3.74 -3.87 19.25
N GLU A 418 -3.87 -4.87 20.13
CA GLU A 418 -3.05 -5.00 21.32
C GLU A 418 -1.84 -5.89 21.01
N VAL A 419 -0.65 -5.37 21.28
CA VAL A 419 0.62 -6.10 21.12
C VAL A 419 1.31 -6.09 22.47
N THR A 420 1.45 -7.26 23.06
CA THR A 420 2.20 -7.42 24.30
C THR A 420 3.69 -7.36 23.99
N ILE A 421 4.40 -6.43 24.61
CA ILE A 421 5.85 -6.25 24.56
C ILE A 421 6.43 -6.72 25.89
N ALA A 422 7.59 -7.38 25.89
CA ALA A 422 8.28 -7.76 27.13
C ALA A 422 8.83 -6.55 27.89
#